data_AF-A0A0D6AT50-F1
#
_entry.id   AF-A0A0D6AT50-F1
#
_cell.length_a   1.000
_cell.length_b   1.000
_cell.length_c   1.000
_cell.angle_alpha   90.00
_cell.angle_beta   90.00
_cell.angle_gamma   90.00
#
_symmetry.space_group_name_H-M   'P 1'
#
loop_
_entity.id
_entity.type
_entity.pdbx_description
1 polymer ?
#
loop_
_entity_poly.entity_id
_entity_poly.type
_entity_poly.pdbx_seq_one_letter_code
_entity_poly.pdbx_strand_id
1 'polypeptide(L)'
;MEKLQIGLLSGILINSTSNLLESPQFRSSIKALPTENDGYLYLQWQPLKPYLVQKFPIVKIAELGFKPLFDNLQSLTIVSEGVESGVRKGTIFFNLSISK
;
A
#
# COMPACT_ATOMS: atom_id res chain seq x y z
N MET A 1 21.55 -17.83 6.64
CA MET A 1 20.61 -16.78 7.08
C MET A 1 19.65 -16.45 5.93
N GLU A 2 18.82 -17.42 5.52
CA GLU A 2 18.00 -17.28 4.29
C GLU A 2 16.51 -17.64 4.51
N LYS A 3 16.19 -18.29 5.65
CA LYS A 3 14.82 -18.73 5.97
C LYS A 3 13.90 -17.63 6.54
N LEU A 4 14.42 -16.44 6.85
CA LEU A 4 13.65 -15.37 7.49
C LEU A 4 12.87 -14.47 6.50
N GLN A 5 13.19 -14.48 5.21
CA GLN A 5 12.51 -13.64 4.21
C GLN A 5 11.25 -14.31 3.63
N ILE A 6 11.28 -15.63 3.40
CA ILE A 6 10.16 -16.36 2.79
C ILE A 6 8.94 -16.48 3.73
N GLY A 7 9.18 -16.55 5.04
CA GLY A 7 8.11 -16.62 6.06
C GLY A 7 7.32 -15.31 6.24
N LEU A 8 7.93 -14.16 5.91
CA LEU A 8 7.28 -12.85 6.05
C LEU A 8 6.23 -12.61 4.95
N LEU A 9 6.42 -13.16 3.75
CA LEU A 9 5.47 -12.99 2.65
C LEU A 9 4.28 -13.92 2.81
N SER A 10 4.52 -15.15 3.28
CA SER A 10 3.47 -16.15 3.50
C SER A 10 2.53 -15.79 4.66
N GLY A 11 3.02 -15.12 5.70
CA GLY A 11 2.15 -14.65 6.80
C GLY A 11 1.18 -13.52 6.40
N ILE A 12 1.46 -12.77 5.33
CA ILE A 12 0.66 -11.63 4.88
C ILE A 12 -0.34 -12.05 3.78
N LEU A 13 -0.02 -13.10 3.01
CA LEU A 13 -0.80 -13.55 1.85
C LEU A 13 -1.93 -14.56 2.18
N ILE A 14 -2.02 -15.07 3.40
CA ILE A 14 -2.94 -16.17 3.77
C ILE A 14 -3.92 -15.75 4.89
N ASN A 15 -4.19 -14.46 5.04
CA ASN A 15 -5.42 -14.09 5.73
C ASN A 15 -6.51 -14.07 4.68
N SER A 16 -7.45 -15.01 4.77
CA SER A 16 -8.69 -15.06 3.99
C SER A 16 -9.60 -13.88 4.37
N THR A 17 -9.07 -12.65 4.29
CA THR A 17 -9.85 -11.43 4.37
C THR A 17 -10.81 -11.46 3.20
N SER A 18 -12.10 -11.31 3.52
CA SER A 18 -13.21 -10.95 2.64
C SER A 18 -12.78 -10.60 1.22
N ASN A 19 -13.31 -11.32 0.21
CA ASN A 19 -12.96 -11.20 -1.20
C ASN A 19 -12.51 -9.77 -1.56
N LEU A 20 -11.21 -9.57 -1.77
CA LEU A 20 -10.64 -8.25 -2.03
C LEU A 20 -11.31 -7.60 -3.25
N LEU A 21 -11.71 -8.40 -4.22
CA LEU A 21 -12.41 -7.95 -5.43
C LEU A 21 -13.81 -7.39 -5.14
N GLU A 22 -14.41 -7.74 -4.00
CA GLU A 22 -15.69 -7.22 -3.53
C GLU A 22 -15.55 -5.97 -2.66
N SER A 23 -14.35 -5.65 -2.15
CA SER A 23 -14.12 -4.45 -1.34
C SER A 23 -14.35 -3.17 -2.17
N PRO A 24 -15.30 -2.30 -1.78
CA PRO A 24 -15.52 -1.03 -2.45
C PRO A 24 -14.28 -0.13 -2.43
N GLN A 25 -13.53 -0.16 -1.32
CA GLN A 25 -12.29 0.61 -1.15
C GLN A 25 -11.23 0.15 -2.15
N PHE A 26 -11.04 -1.17 -2.28
CA PHE A 26 -10.13 -1.74 -3.28
C PHE A 26 -10.55 -1.34 -4.69
N ARG A 27 -11.81 -1.60 -5.07
CA ARG A 27 -12.33 -1.27 -6.42
C ARG A 27 -12.18 0.22 -6.76
N SER A 28 -12.45 1.10 -5.79
CA SER A 28 -12.26 2.55 -5.96
C SER A 28 -10.78 2.91 -6.15
N SER A 29 -9.88 2.28 -5.41
CA SER A 29 -8.43 2.56 -5.50
C SER A 29 -7.81 2.08 -6.82
N ILE A 30 -8.29 0.96 -7.37
CA ILE A 30 -7.75 0.42 -8.63
C ILE A 30 -8.34 1.10 -9.87
N LYS A 31 -9.47 1.82 -9.73
CA LYS A 31 -10.12 2.53 -10.84
C LYS A 31 -9.27 3.69 -11.39
N ALA A 32 -8.40 4.26 -10.55
CA ALA A 32 -7.54 5.38 -10.91
C ALA A 32 -6.19 4.95 -11.51
N LEU A 33 -5.90 3.65 -11.57
CA LEU A 33 -4.61 3.17 -12.05
C LEU A 33 -4.55 3.27 -13.59
N PRO A 34 -3.36 3.54 -14.16
CA PRO A 34 -3.16 3.52 -15.61
C PRO A 34 -3.59 2.18 -16.21
N THR A 35 -4.23 2.19 -17.37
CA THR A 35 -4.61 0.95 -18.09
C THR A 35 -3.38 0.12 -18.45
N GLU A 36 -2.29 0.79 -18.82
CA GLU A 36 -0.99 0.17 -19.08
C GLU A 36 -0.15 0.21 -17.79
N ASN A 37 -0.10 -0.91 -17.08
CA ASN A 37 0.79 -1.11 -15.95
C ASN A 37 1.28 -2.56 -15.89
N ASP A 38 2.48 -2.76 -15.37
CA ASP A 38 3.12 -4.08 -15.20
C ASP A 38 2.71 -4.76 -13.88
N GLY A 39 1.64 -4.27 -13.26
CA GLY A 39 1.16 -4.72 -11.95
C GLY A 39 1.24 -3.64 -10.88
N TYR A 40 0.59 -3.94 -9.76
CA TYR A 40 0.44 -3.02 -8.64
C TYR A 40 0.49 -3.74 -7.29
N LEU A 41 0.96 -3.03 -6.27
CA LEU A 41 0.89 -3.41 -4.87
C LEU A 41 -0.14 -2.54 -4.16
N TYR A 42 -1.20 -3.16 -3.63
CA TYR A 42 -2.22 -2.50 -2.84
C TYR A 42 -2.04 -2.79 -1.35
N LEU A 43 -2.04 -1.74 -0.53
CA LEU A 43 -1.88 -1.84 0.92
C LEU A 43 -3.03 -1.09 1.61
N GLN A 44 -3.79 -1.80 2.45
CA GLN A 44 -4.75 -1.17 3.36
C GLN A 44 -3.98 -0.56 4.53
N TRP A 45 -4.05 0.75 4.71
CA TRP A 45 -3.19 1.46 5.65
C TRP A 45 -3.55 1.14 7.10
N GLN A 46 -4.83 1.23 7.47
CA GLN A 46 -5.27 1.12 8.87
C GLN A 46 -4.87 -0.22 9.52
N PRO A 47 -5.08 -1.41 8.90
CA PRO A 47 -4.66 -2.67 9.50
C PRO A 47 -3.13 -2.85 9.53
N LEU A 48 -2.40 -2.24 8.59
CA LEU A 48 -0.95 -2.41 8.46
C LEU A 48 -0.14 -1.43 9.32
N LYS A 49 -0.70 -0.26 9.64
CA LYS A 49 -0.07 0.81 10.42
C LYS A 49 0.64 0.31 11.69
N PRO A 50 0.01 -0.44 12.61
CA PRO A 50 0.69 -0.88 13.84
C PRO A 50 1.93 -1.75 13.55
N TYR A 51 1.86 -2.61 12.55
CA TYR A 51 2.98 -3.47 12.15
C TYR A 51 4.11 -2.67 11.49
N LEU A 52 3.77 -1.69 10.64
CA LEU A 52 4.74 -0.82 9.98
C LEU A 52 5.47 0.07 10.97
N VAL A 53 4.76 0.67 11.93
CA VAL A 53 5.36 1.52 12.98
C VAL A 53 6.29 0.70 13.88
N GLN A 54 5.93 -0.55 14.21
CA GLN A 54 6.76 -1.42 15.03
C GLN A 54 8.06 -1.84 14.32
N LYS A 55 7.99 -2.16 13.02
CA LYS A 55 9.16 -2.61 12.24
C LYS A 55 10.02 -1.47 11.72
N PHE A 56 9.40 -0.34 11.40
CA PHE A 56 10.04 0.81 10.76
C PHE A 56 9.72 2.09 11.55
N PRO A 57 10.52 2.40 12.60
CA PRO A 57 10.30 3.58 13.44
C PRO A 57 10.27 4.90 12.67
N ILE A 58 10.90 4.95 11.49
CA ILE A 58 10.87 6.10 10.58
C ILE A 58 9.44 6.48 10.15
N VAL A 59 8.52 5.51 10.10
CA VAL A 59 7.10 5.76 9.78
C VAL A 59 6.49 6.68 10.84
N LYS A 60 6.81 6.47 12.12
CA LYS A 60 6.33 7.32 13.22
C LYS A 60 6.84 8.76 13.09
N ILE A 61 8.07 8.94 12.62
CA ILE A 61 8.65 10.28 12.40
C ILE A 61 7.93 10.98 11.24
N ALA A 62 7.70 10.26 10.13
CA ALA A 62 6.94 10.78 9.00
C ALA A 62 5.50 11.14 9.37
N GLU A 63 4.85 10.35 10.23
CA GLU A 63 3.52 10.66 10.76
C GLU A 63 3.48 11.96 11.56
N LEU A 64 4.54 12.32 12.28
CA LEU A 64 4.58 13.60 13.01
C LEU A 64 4.59 14.81 12.06
N GLY A 65 5.29 14.68 10.92
CA GLY A 65 5.37 15.75 9.92
C GLY A 65 4.11 15.94 9.08
N PHE A 66 3.33 14.86 8.88
CA PHE A 66 2.17 14.85 7.99
C PHE A 66 0.96 14.15 8.61
N LYS A 67 0.75 14.35 9.91
CA LYS A 67 -0.28 13.67 10.70
C LYS A 67 -1.67 13.68 10.05
N PRO A 68 -2.17 14.83 9.52
CA PRO A 68 -3.48 14.85 8.87
C PRO A 68 -3.58 13.93 7.66
N LEU A 69 -2.49 13.76 6.90
CA LEU A 69 -2.47 12.86 5.73
C LEU A 69 -2.51 11.40 6.19
N PHE A 70 -1.68 11.01 7.15
CA PHE A 70 -1.59 9.62 7.62
C PHE A 70 -2.79 9.17 8.46
N ASP A 71 -3.42 10.08 9.21
CA ASP A 71 -4.63 9.79 9.97
C ASP A 71 -5.84 9.56 9.04
N ASN A 72 -5.83 10.20 7.86
CA ASN A 72 -6.88 10.05 6.84
C ASN A 72 -6.52 9.05 5.73
N LEU A 73 -5.33 8.42 5.78
CA LEU A 73 -4.90 7.48 4.76
C LEU A 73 -5.67 6.15 4.90
N GLN A 74 -6.42 5.80 3.84
CA GLN A 74 -7.16 4.54 3.76
C GLN A 74 -6.32 3.46 3.10
N SER A 75 -5.71 3.77 1.97
CA SER A 75 -4.86 2.83 1.23
C SER A 75 -3.72 3.53 0.50
N LEU A 76 -2.65 2.76 0.29
CA LEU A 76 -1.52 3.10 -0.55
C LEU A 76 -1.45 2.10 -1.71
N THR A 77 -1.38 2.60 -2.94
CA THR A 77 -1.17 1.75 -4.12
C THR A 77 0.10 2.19 -4.83
N ILE A 78 0.99 1.24 -5.09
CA ILE A 78 2.21 1.47 -5.88
C ILE A 78 2.03 0.75 -7.21
N VAL A 79 2.13 1.48 -8.31
CA VAL A 79 1.99 0.95 -9.67
C VAL A 79 3.34 0.97 -10.37
N SER A 80 3.70 -0.14 -11.02
CA SER A 80 4.83 -0.18 -11.94
C SER A 80 4.33 0.12 -13.34
N GLU A 81 4.90 1.14 -13.99
CA GLU A 81 4.54 1.57 -15.35
C GLU A 81 5.61 1.12 -16.37
N GLY A 82 6.44 0.17 -15.97
CA GLY A 82 7.51 -0.39 -16.78
C GLY A 82 8.76 0.47 -16.82
N VAL A 83 9.46 0.41 -17.95
CA VAL A 83 10.74 1.09 -18.16
C VAL A 83 10.60 2.04 -19.34
N GLU A 84 10.82 3.32 -19.09
CA GLU A 84 10.82 4.38 -20.10
C GLU A 84 12.23 4.93 -20.21
N SER A 85 12.85 4.84 -21.38
CA SER A 85 14.23 5.31 -21.63
C SER A 85 15.28 4.76 -20.64
N GLY A 86 15.13 3.50 -20.21
CA GLY A 86 16.04 2.86 -19.25
C GLY A 86 15.76 3.20 -17.77
N VAL A 87 14.77 4.03 -17.48
CA VAL A 87 14.36 4.38 -16.12
C VAL A 87 13.06 3.67 -15.76
N ARG A 88 13.04 2.99 -14.59
CA ARG A 88 11.83 2.37 -14.07
C ARG A 88 10.85 3.45 -13.64
N LYS A 89 9.67 3.44 -14.24
CA LYS A 89 8.60 4.39 -13.96
C LYS A 89 7.57 3.75 -13.04
N GLY A 90 7.05 4.54 -12.10
CA GLY A 90 6.01 4.09 -11.22
C GLY A 90 5.32 5.25 -10.53
N THR A 91 4.06 5.02 -10.17
CA THR A 91 3.20 6.03 -9.55
C THR A 91 2.72 5.51 -8.20
N ILE A 92 2.73 6.39 -7.20
CA ILE A 92 2.21 6.12 -5.86
C ILE A 92 0.89 6.86 -5.70
N PHE A 93 -0.18 6.12 -5.43
CA PHE A 93 -1.51 6.66 -5.17
C PHE A 93 -1.83 6.59 -3.68
N PHE A 94 -2.23 7.73 -3.11
CA PHE A 94 -2.75 7.84 -1.75
C PHE A 94 -4.27 7.98 -1.82
N ASN A 95 -5.00 7.03 -1.24
CA ASN A 95 -6.45 7.14 -1.10
C ASN A 95 -6.78 7.68 0.30
N LEU A 96 -7.35 8.87 0.36
CA LEU A 96 -7.64 9.58 1.61
C LEU A 96 -9.15 9.58 1.90
N SER A 97 -9.54 9.40 3.16
CA SER A 97 -10.88 9.78 3.63
C SER A 97 -10.93 11.26 3.97
N ILE A 98 -12.06 11.91 3.76
CA ILE A 98 -12.33 13.20 4.38
C ILE A 98 -12.77 12.90 5.82
N SER A 99 -11.93 13.20 6.81
CA SER A 99 -12.36 13.24 8.22
C SER A 99 -13.46 14.29 8.36
N LYS A 100 -14.51 13.92 9.10
CA LYS A 100 -15.61 14.81 9.47
C LYS A 100 -15.22 15.73 10.61
#